data_AF-A0A4Q7Y5I1-F1
#
_entry.id   AF-A0A4Q7Y5I1-F1
#
_cell.length_a   1.000
_cell.length_b   1.000
_cell.length_c   1.000
_cell.angle_alpha   90.00
_cell.angle_beta   90.00
_cell.angle_gamma   90.00
#
_symmetry.space_group_name_H-M   'P 1'
#
loop_
_entity.id
_entity.type
_entity.pdbx_description
1 polymer ?
#
loop_
_entity_poly.entity_id
_entity_poly.type
_entity_poly.pdbx_seq_one_letter_code
_entity_poly.pdbx_strand_id
1 'polypeptide(L)'
;MPLTPADVHNVVFKKPPIGKRGYDEDEVDAFLDVVEAELARLIEENNELRAGAGRAVARAEERPEPPAPAPAPVVAAPPPVQQPREDDSARASRMLALATETADRYVNEAKTQAEQMLGSAKTNSERLMTEARAKSEQMVTEAKHRADSMIGDARTRAETVEREARAKAAALEQDAERRHGEVMGTLEEKRNSLDRKIEELRTFEREYRTRLRSYLESHLRDLDTRGSAEPAGAGRQNQHAPA
;
A
#
# COMPACT_ATOMS: atom_id res chain seq x y z
N MET A 1 16.65 -28.92 -0.77
CA MET A 1 15.22 -28.87 -0.41
C MET A 1 14.68 -27.55 -0.93
N PRO A 2 13.66 -27.53 -1.80
CA PRO A 2 13.07 -26.27 -2.26
C PRO A 2 12.33 -25.61 -1.08
N LEU A 3 12.42 -24.29 -0.98
CA LEU A 3 11.65 -23.48 -0.03
C LEU A 3 10.16 -23.65 -0.33
N THR A 4 9.35 -23.93 0.69
CA THR A 4 7.89 -23.92 0.59
C THR A 4 7.32 -22.56 1.05
N PRO A 5 6.10 -22.19 0.63
CA PRO A 5 5.42 -21.00 1.15
C PRO A 5 5.33 -21.00 2.69
N ALA A 6 5.08 -22.17 3.28
CA ALA A 6 5.07 -22.35 4.73
C ALA A 6 6.45 -22.12 5.38
N ASP A 7 7.55 -22.40 4.67
CA ASP A 7 8.89 -22.10 5.18
C ASP A 7 9.13 -20.60 5.22
N VAL A 8 8.62 -19.83 4.25
CA VAL A 8 8.72 -18.36 4.19
C VAL A 8 7.93 -17.72 5.33
N HIS A 9 6.71 -18.20 5.57
CA HIS A 9 5.85 -17.73 6.65
C HIS A 9 6.43 -17.96 8.05
N ASN A 10 7.19 -19.04 8.23
CA ASN A 10 7.78 -19.41 9.52
C ASN A 10 9.21 -18.87 9.74
N VAL A 11 9.74 -18.03 8.82
CA VAL A 11 11.07 -17.45 9.00
C VAL A 11 11.04 -16.39 10.10
N VAL A 12 11.92 -16.53 11.10
CA VAL A 12 12.13 -15.53 12.14
C VAL A 12 13.54 -14.95 12.02
N PHE A 13 13.62 -13.64 11.78
CA PHE A 13 14.90 -12.92 11.75
C PHE A 13 15.37 -12.53 13.16
N LYS A 14 16.69 -12.55 13.38
CA LYS A 14 17.28 -12.09 14.66
C LYS A 14 17.31 -10.57 14.71
N LYS A 15 16.96 -9.99 15.86
CA LYS A 15 17.06 -8.54 16.07
C LYS A 15 18.51 -8.05 15.93
N PRO A 16 18.75 -6.86 15.34
CA PRO A 16 20.09 -6.31 15.18
C PRO A 16 20.81 -6.16 16.54
N PRO A 17 22.14 -6.36 16.59
CA PRO A 17 22.92 -6.05 17.78
C PRO A 17 22.75 -4.57 18.17
N ILE A 18 22.70 -4.30 19.48
CA ILE A 18 22.50 -2.95 20.02
C ILE A 18 23.46 -1.95 19.36
N GLY A 19 22.91 -0.87 18.80
CA GLY A 19 23.67 0.19 18.12
C GLY A 19 23.82 0.03 16.60
N LYS A 20 23.30 -1.04 15.99
CA LYS A 20 23.22 -1.18 14.52
C LYS A 20 21.78 -1.00 14.04
N ARG A 21 21.61 -0.30 12.92
CA ARG A 21 20.32 -0.16 12.24
C ARG A 21 19.97 -1.49 11.57
N GLY A 22 18.74 -1.96 11.77
CA GLY A 22 18.16 -3.09 11.05
C GLY A 22 17.19 -2.63 9.97
N TYR A 23 16.59 -3.61 9.30
CA TYR A 23 15.41 -3.40 8.48
C TYR A 23 14.19 -3.12 9.37
N ASP A 24 13.20 -2.42 8.83
CA ASP A 24 11.91 -2.22 9.48
C ASP A 24 11.14 -3.56 9.50
N GLU A 25 10.63 -3.96 10.66
CA GLU A 25 9.92 -5.24 10.82
C GLU A 25 8.64 -5.25 9.95
N ASP A 26 7.91 -4.13 9.89
CA ASP A 26 6.64 -4.03 9.17
C ASP A 26 6.85 -4.10 7.64
N GLU A 27 7.90 -3.46 7.12
CA GLU A 27 8.23 -3.52 5.69
C GLU A 27 8.72 -4.90 5.26
N VAL A 28 9.46 -5.59 6.14
CA VAL A 28 9.94 -6.96 5.89
C VAL A 28 8.78 -7.93 5.88
N ASP A 29 7.86 -7.83 6.85
CA ASP A 29 6.68 -8.71 6.91
C ASP A 29 5.77 -8.52 5.69
N ALA A 30 5.51 -7.28 5.28
CA ALA A 30 4.74 -7.00 4.07
C ALA A 30 5.40 -7.54 2.79
N PHE A 31 6.74 -7.54 2.72
CA PHE A 31 7.47 -8.14 1.60
C PHE A 31 7.39 -9.67 1.63
N LEU A 32 7.46 -10.29 2.81
CA LEU A 32 7.31 -11.75 2.97
C LEU A 32 5.92 -12.23 2.53
N ASP A 33 4.85 -11.48 2.81
CA ASP A 33 3.49 -11.80 2.33
C ASP A 33 3.40 -11.86 0.79
N VAL A 34 4.05 -10.90 0.11
CA VAL A 34 4.10 -10.86 -1.36
C VAL A 34 4.91 -12.05 -1.91
N VAL A 35 6.04 -12.37 -1.27
CA VAL A 35 6.89 -13.51 -1.65
C VAL A 35 6.17 -14.84 -1.43
N GLU A 36 5.43 -14.99 -0.33
CA GLU A 36 4.63 -16.18 -0.02
C GLU A 36 3.56 -16.41 -1.11
N ALA A 37 2.82 -15.35 -1.45
CA ALA A 37 1.78 -15.40 -2.48
C ALA A 37 2.33 -15.75 -3.87
N GLU A 38 3.44 -15.13 -4.28
CA GLU A 38 4.08 -15.44 -5.57
C GLU A 38 4.67 -16.85 -5.61
N LEU A 39 5.26 -17.32 -4.50
CA LEU A 39 5.79 -18.68 -4.42
C LEU A 39 4.68 -19.73 -4.50
N ALA A 40 3.54 -19.51 -3.82
CA ALA A 40 2.37 -20.37 -3.92
C ALA A 40 1.83 -20.41 -5.36
N ARG A 41 1.68 -19.23 -5.99
CA ARG A 41 1.26 -19.12 -7.38
C ARG A 41 2.21 -19.85 -8.34
N LEU A 42 3.52 -19.67 -8.20
CA LEU A 42 4.52 -20.33 -9.04
C LEU A 42 4.48 -21.85 -8.89
N ILE A 43 4.23 -22.36 -7.68
CA ILE A 43 4.08 -23.80 -7.43
C ILE A 43 2.80 -24.33 -8.09
N GLU A 44 1.68 -23.62 -7.95
CA GLU A 44 0.43 -23.98 -8.64
C GLU A 44 0.59 -23.97 -10.16
N GLU A 45 1.18 -22.92 -10.73
CA GLU A 45 1.46 -22.80 -12.16
C GLU A 45 2.41 -23.91 -12.64
N ASN A 46 3.44 -24.25 -11.87
CA ASN A 46 4.34 -25.37 -12.21
C ASN A 46 3.61 -26.72 -12.18
N ASN A 47 2.72 -26.91 -11.21
CA ASN A 47 1.91 -28.12 -11.09
C ASN A 47 0.90 -28.23 -12.24
N GLU A 48 0.26 -27.13 -12.63
CA GLU A 48 -0.63 -27.05 -13.80
C GLU A 48 0.12 -27.33 -15.10
N LEU A 49 1.30 -26.74 -15.28
CA LEU A 49 2.15 -26.99 -16.45
C LEU A 49 2.62 -28.45 -16.50
N ARG A 50 2.98 -29.05 -15.36
CA ARG A 50 3.34 -30.46 -15.27
C ARG A 50 2.15 -31.38 -15.54
N ALA A 51 0.97 -31.04 -15.04
CA ALA A 51 -0.27 -31.78 -15.31
C ALA A 51 -0.70 -31.64 -16.79
N GLY A 52 -0.53 -30.46 -17.38
CA GLY A 52 -0.77 -30.19 -18.79
C GLY A 52 0.21 -30.93 -19.71
N ALA A 53 1.50 -30.96 -19.34
CA ALA A 53 2.51 -31.76 -20.02
C ALA A 53 2.20 -33.26 -19.89
N GLY A 54 1.79 -33.73 -18.70
CA GLY A 54 1.35 -35.11 -18.48
C GLY A 54 0.12 -35.48 -19.32
N ARG A 55 -0.86 -34.58 -19.46
CA ARG A 55 -2.02 -34.75 -20.35
C ARG A 55 -1.66 -34.70 -21.83
N ALA A 56 -0.69 -33.88 -22.24
CA ALA A 56 -0.21 -33.83 -23.60
C ALA A 56 0.55 -35.11 -23.99
N VAL A 57 1.34 -35.67 -23.05
CA VAL A 57 2.01 -36.96 -23.21
C VAL A 57 0.99 -38.10 -23.18
N ALA A 58 0.04 -38.10 -22.25
CA ALA A 58 -1.04 -39.09 -22.22
C ALA A 58 -1.88 -39.04 -23.51
N ARG A 59 -2.21 -37.85 -24.03
CA ARG A 59 -2.91 -37.70 -25.32
C ARG A 59 -2.05 -38.07 -26.53
N ALA A 60 -0.73 -38.05 -26.41
CA ALA A 60 0.19 -38.57 -27.41
C ALA A 60 0.30 -40.10 -27.35
N GLU A 61 0.17 -40.71 -26.16
CA GLU A 61 0.08 -42.17 -25.96
C GLU A 61 -1.33 -42.73 -26.23
N GLU A 62 -2.40 -41.93 -26.05
CA GLU A 62 -3.80 -42.27 -26.33
C GLU A 62 -4.21 -41.92 -27.78
N ARG A 63 -3.26 -41.52 -28.63
CA ARG A 63 -3.47 -41.68 -30.08
C ARG A 63 -3.66 -43.18 -30.31
N PRO A 64 -4.82 -43.63 -30.83
CA PRO A 64 -4.91 -45.01 -31.26
C PRO A 64 -3.84 -45.17 -32.34
N GLU A 65 -2.98 -46.16 -32.16
CA GLU A 65 -2.07 -46.61 -33.21
C GLU A 65 -2.87 -46.70 -34.51
N PRO A 66 -2.40 -46.09 -35.62
CA PRO A 66 -2.98 -46.41 -36.92
C PRO A 66 -2.90 -47.93 -37.07
N PRO A 67 -3.97 -48.61 -37.51
CA PRO A 67 -3.94 -50.05 -37.66
C PRO A 67 -2.77 -50.41 -38.57
N ALA A 68 -1.95 -51.34 -38.11
CA ALA A 68 -0.86 -51.92 -38.88
C ALA A 68 -1.35 -52.28 -40.30
N PRO A 69 -0.54 -52.05 -41.34
CA PRO A 69 -0.91 -52.41 -42.70
C PRO A 69 -1.17 -53.92 -42.74
N ALA A 70 -2.33 -54.29 -43.30
CA ALA A 70 -2.72 -55.67 -43.54
C ALA A 70 -1.57 -56.47 -44.17
N PRO A 71 -1.28 -57.69 -43.71
CA PRO A 71 -0.34 -58.56 -44.40
C PRO A 71 -0.93 -58.92 -45.77
N ALA A 72 -0.11 -58.73 -46.79
CA ALA A 72 -0.38 -59.08 -48.18
C ALA A 72 -0.87 -60.54 -48.30
N PRO A 73 -1.92 -60.83 -49.10
CA PRO A 73 -2.26 -62.19 -49.44
C PRO A 73 -1.24 -62.71 -50.47
N VAL A 74 -0.62 -63.83 -50.09
CA VAL A 74 0.19 -64.68 -50.96
C VAL A 74 -0.58 -65.07 -52.22
N VAL A 75 0.06 -64.85 -53.36
CA VAL A 75 -0.34 -65.34 -54.69
C VAL A 75 -0.21 -66.86 -54.72
N ALA A 76 -1.29 -67.57 -55.05
CA ALA A 76 -1.23 -68.96 -55.48
C ALA A 76 -2.38 -69.31 -56.45
N ALA A 77 -1.95 -69.78 -57.64
CA ALA A 77 -2.64 -70.63 -58.63
C ALA A 77 -3.78 -70.02 -59.51
N PRO A 78 -3.63 -70.04 -60.85
CA PRO A 78 -4.68 -69.67 -61.80
C PRO A 78 -5.59 -70.87 -62.16
N PRO A 79 -6.93 -70.70 -62.25
CA PRO A 79 -7.83 -71.57 -63.00
C PRO A 79 -8.20 -70.96 -64.38
N PRO A 80 -8.69 -71.79 -65.32
CA PRO A 80 -8.66 -71.49 -66.75
C PRO A 80 -9.71 -70.47 -67.19
N VAL A 81 -9.29 -69.62 -68.11
CA VAL A 81 -10.10 -68.67 -68.88
C VAL A 81 -11.20 -69.42 -69.64
N GLN A 82 -12.46 -69.21 -69.27
CA GLN A 82 -13.61 -69.50 -70.13
C GLN A 82 -14.01 -68.21 -70.86
N GLN A 83 -14.22 -68.34 -72.16
CA GLN A 83 -14.55 -67.24 -73.07
C GLN A 83 -15.92 -66.62 -72.74
N PRO A 84 -16.06 -65.28 -72.85
CA PRO A 84 -17.27 -64.58 -72.49
C PRO A 84 -18.36 -64.84 -73.53
N ARG A 85 -19.56 -65.24 -73.07
CA ARG A 85 -20.77 -65.18 -73.88
C ARG A 85 -21.18 -63.70 -73.98
N GLU A 86 -21.45 -63.22 -75.19
CA GLU A 86 -21.70 -61.80 -75.51
C GLU A 86 -22.88 -61.18 -74.74
N ASP A 87 -23.80 -61.99 -74.20
CA ASP A 87 -24.94 -61.55 -73.37
C ASP A 87 -24.56 -61.12 -71.93
N ASP A 88 -23.48 -61.65 -71.35
CA ASP A 88 -23.05 -61.31 -69.99
C ASP A 88 -22.33 -59.94 -69.95
N SER A 89 -21.66 -59.59 -71.04
CA SER A 89 -20.98 -58.29 -71.20
C SER A 89 -21.98 -57.12 -71.27
N ALA A 90 -23.14 -57.35 -71.89
CA ALA A 90 -24.23 -56.36 -72.00
C ALA A 90 -25.05 -56.20 -70.70
N ARG A 91 -25.03 -57.19 -69.81
CA ARG A 91 -25.62 -57.11 -68.46
C ARG A 91 -24.64 -56.46 -67.49
N ALA A 92 -23.36 -56.82 -67.58
CA ALA A 92 -22.29 -56.22 -66.78
C ALA A 92 -22.14 -54.70 -67.05
N SER A 93 -22.23 -54.26 -68.31
CA SER A 93 -22.17 -52.82 -68.64
C SER A 93 -23.36 -52.02 -68.12
N ARG A 94 -24.58 -52.58 -68.17
CA ARG A 94 -25.78 -51.96 -67.57
C ARG A 94 -25.72 -51.89 -66.05
N MET A 95 -25.18 -52.93 -65.40
CA MET A 95 -24.96 -52.93 -63.96
C MET A 95 -23.87 -51.93 -63.56
N LEU A 96 -22.78 -51.84 -64.32
CA LEU A 96 -21.74 -50.82 -64.13
C LEU A 96 -22.30 -49.41 -64.28
N ALA A 97 -23.12 -49.16 -65.30
CA ALA A 97 -23.76 -47.85 -65.52
C ALA A 97 -24.69 -47.46 -64.35
N LEU A 98 -25.48 -48.40 -63.83
CA LEU A 98 -26.33 -48.17 -62.66
C LEU A 98 -25.50 -47.97 -61.38
N ALA A 99 -24.38 -48.69 -61.25
CA ALA A 99 -23.47 -48.54 -60.12
C ALA A 99 -22.73 -47.19 -60.16
N THR A 100 -22.28 -46.73 -61.33
CA THR A 100 -21.68 -45.40 -61.48
C THR A 100 -22.70 -44.30 -61.18
N GLU A 101 -23.94 -44.45 -61.65
CA GLU A 101 -24.99 -43.46 -61.38
C GLU A 101 -25.34 -43.37 -59.89
N THR A 102 -25.42 -44.50 -59.19
CA THR A 102 -25.66 -44.50 -57.74
C THR A 102 -24.47 -43.96 -56.95
N ALA A 103 -23.24 -44.30 -57.36
CA ALA A 103 -22.03 -43.71 -56.78
C ALA A 103 -21.98 -42.18 -56.95
N ASP A 104 -22.29 -41.67 -58.13
CA ASP A 104 -22.34 -40.23 -58.41
C ASP A 104 -23.38 -39.52 -57.55
N ARG A 105 -24.56 -40.14 -57.33
CA ARG A 105 -25.57 -39.58 -56.41
C ARG A 105 -25.07 -39.51 -54.97
N TYR A 106 -24.47 -40.58 -54.45
CA TYR A 106 -23.93 -40.59 -53.09
C TYR A 106 -22.80 -39.56 -52.92
N VAL A 107 -21.93 -39.40 -53.91
CA VAL A 107 -20.87 -38.38 -53.88
C VAL A 107 -21.46 -36.98 -53.87
N ASN A 108 -22.48 -36.71 -54.68
CA ASN A 108 -23.14 -35.40 -54.72
C ASN A 108 -23.88 -35.09 -53.40
N GLU A 109 -24.57 -36.07 -52.82
CA GLU A 109 -25.27 -35.91 -51.53
C GLU A 109 -24.29 -35.72 -50.36
N ALA A 110 -23.20 -36.50 -50.32
CA ALA A 110 -22.14 -36.30 -49.34
C ALA A 110 -21.49 -34.92 -49.49
N LYS A 111 -21.29 -34.45 -50.72
CA LYS A 111 -20.73 -33.12 -51.00
C LYS A 111 -21.66 -32.00 -50.53
N THR A 112 -22.97 -32.07 -50.81
CA THR A 112 -23.92 -31.05 -50.34
C THR A 112 -24.05 -31.05 -48.82
N GLN A 113 -24.09 -32.22 -48.18
CA GLN A 113 -24.08 -32.32 -46.72
C GLN A 113 -22.81 -31.73 -46.10
N ALA A 114 -21.64 -32.00 -46.70
CA ALA A 114 -20.37 -31.42 -46.25
C ALA A 114 -20.34 -29.90 -46.42
N GLU A 115 -20.81 -29.37 -47.55
CA GLU A 115 -20.92 -27.93 -47.78
C GLU A 115 -21.86 -27.26 -46.78
N GLN A 116 -22.99 -27.91 -46.44
CA GLN A 116 -23.93 -27.41 -45.44
C GLN A 116 -23.35 -27.43 -44.01
N MET A 117 -22.64 -28.50 -43.63
CA MET A 117 -21.93 -28.58 -42.34
C MET A 117 -20.83 -27.53 -42.24
N LEU A 118 -20.05 -27.30 -43.31
CA LEU A 118 -19.03 -26.27 -43.34
C LEU A 118 -19.64 -24.86 -43.26
N GLY A 119 -20.74 -24.61 -43.97
CA GLY A 119 -21.45 -23.33 -43.92
C GLY A 119 -22.01 -23.05 -42.53
N SER A 120 -22.71 -24.00 -41.92
CA SER A 120 -23.24 -23.87 -40.55
C SER A 120 -22.14 -23.73 -39.49
N ALA A 121 -21.05 -24.50 -39.60
CA ALA A 121 -19.91 -24.38 -38.70
C ALA A 121 -19.23 -23.00 -38.82
N LYS A 122 -19.08 -22.48 -40.05
CA LYS A 122 -18.55 -21.14 -40.30
C LYS A 122 -19.43 -20.06 -39.68
N THR A 123 -20.74 -20.11 -39.93
CA THR A 123 -21.71 -19.16 -39.34
C THR A 123 -21.70 -19.21 -37.81
N ASN A 124 -21.66 -20.41 -37.22
CA ASN A 124 -21.61 -20.54 -35.76
C ASN A 124 -20.29 -20.00 -35.17
N SER A 125 -19.16 -20.23 -35.85
CA SER A 125 -17.86 -19.67 -35.47
C SER A 125 -17.86 -18.14 -35.54
N GLU A 126 -18.40 -17.58 -36.62
CA GLU A 126 -18.54 -16.12 -36.78
C GLU A 126 -19.41 -15.52 -35.67
N ARG A 127 -20.55 -16.16 -35.33
CA ARG A 127 -21.40 -15.73 -34.23
C ARG A 127 -20.70 -15.80 -32.87
N LEU A 128 -19.96 -16.88 -32.60
CA LEU A 128 -19.22 -17.01 -31.35
C LEU A 128 -18.14 -15.92 -31.23
N MET A 129 -17.47 -15.59 -32.34
CA MET A 129 -16.46 -14.55 -32.37
C MET A 129 -17.05 -13.14 -32.17
N THR A 130 -18.22 -12.84 -32.74
CA THR A 130 -18.89 -11.55 -32.51
C THR A 130 -19.39 -11.43 -31.08
N GLU A 131 -19.97 -12.49 -30.52
CA GLU A 131 -20.41 -12.52 -29.11
C GLU A 131 -19.24 -12.38 -28.14
N ALA A 132 -18.14 -13.11 -28.38
CA ALA A 132 -16.92 -13.02 -27.56
C ALA A 132 -16.32 -11.60 -27.61
N ARG A 133 -16.26 -10.98 -28.80
CA ARG A 133 -15.79 -9.59 -28.94
C ARG A 133 -16.69 -8.61 -28.21
N ALA A 134 -18.01 -8.70 -28.40
CA ALA A 134 -18.96 -7.81 -27.72
C ALA A 134 -18.87 -7.93 -26.19
N LYS A 135 -18.78 -9.17 -25.66
CA LYS A 135 -18.61 -9.40 -24.23
C LYS A 135 -17.29 -8.85 -23.69
N SER A 136 -16.21 -9.00 -24.46
CA SER A 136 -14.91 -8.43 -24.09
C SER A 136 -14.95 -6.90 -24.05
N GLU A 137 -15.54 -6.26 -25.06
CA GLU A 137 -15.69 -4.81 -25.11
C GLU A 137 -16.55 -4.28 -23.96
N GLN A 138 -17.62 -5.00 -23.62
CA GLN A 138 -18.46 -4.70 -22.46
C GLN A 138 -17.67 -4.80 -21.15
N MET A 139 -16.91 -5.89 -20.94
CA MET A 139 -16.07 -6.05 -19.76
C MET A 139 -15.03 -4.94 -19.63
N VAL A 140 -14.39 -4.55 -20.73
CA VAL A 140 -13.41 -3.45 -20.73
C VAL A 140 -14.08 -2.12 -20.40
N THR A 141 -15.28 -1.86 -20.93
CA THR A 141 -16.02 -0.63 -20.66
C THR A 141 -16.48 -0.55 -19.21
N GLU A 142 -17.00 -1.65 -18.67
CA GLU A 142 -17.41 -1.75 -17.28
C GLU A 142 -16.21 -1.61 -16.32
N ALA A 143 -15.09 -2.26 -16.62
CA ALA A 143 -13.86 -2.14 -15.85
C ALA A 143 -13.35 -0.69 -15.84
N LYS A 144 -13.36 -0.01 -17.00
CA LYS A 144 -13.00 1.41 -17.09
C LYS A 144 -13.93 2.28 -16.26
N HIS A 145 -15.24 2.08 -16.36
CA HIS A 145 -16.22 2.85 -15.59
C HIS A 145 -16.07 2.66 -14.08
N ARG A 146 -15.87 1.42 -13.63
CA ARG A 146 -15.59 1.12 -12.22
C ARG A 146 -14.29 1.76 -11.75
N ALA A 147 -13.25 1.76 -12.58
CA ALA A 147 -11.98 2.41 -12.27
C ALA A 147 -12.14 3.94 -12.17
N ASP A 148 -12.86 4.57 -13.10
CA ASP A 148 -13.13 6.01 -13.08
C ASP A 148 -13.94 6.41 -11.85
N SER A 149 -14.95 5.62 -11.47
CA SER A 149 -15.72 5.83 -10.24
C SER A 149 -14.82 5.72 -8.99
N MET A 150 -13.97 4.69 -8.92
CA MET A 150 -13.06 4.49 -7.80
C MET A 150 -12.05 5.63 -7.67
N ILE A 151 -11.53 6.13 -8.79
CA ILE A 151 -10.63 7.29 -8.82
C ILE A 151 -11.37 8.56 -8.38
N GLY A 152 -12.62 8.75 -8.81
CA GLY A 152 -13.47 9.87 -8.39
C GLY A 152 -13.76 9.87 -6.88
N ASP A 153 -14.12 8.70 -6.34
CA ASP A 153 -14.36 8.52 -4.91
C ASP A 153 -13.08 8.73 -4.08
N ALA A 154 -11.95 8.19 -4.55
CA ALA A 154 -10.66 8.38 -3.89
C ALA A 154 -10.23 9.85 -3.88
N ARG A 155 -10.43 10.59 -4.98
CA ARG A 155 -10.16 12.03 -5.05
C ARG A 155 -11.04 12.81 -4.09
N THR A 156 -12.35 12.53 -4.06
CA THR A 156 -13.27 13.20 -3.14
C THR A 156 -12.88 12.95 -1.69
N ARG A 157 -12.55 11.71 -1.33
CA ARG A 157 -12.07 11.39 0.02
C ARG A 157 -10.75 12.11 0.34
N ALA A 158 -9.80 12.13 -0.57
CA ALA A 158 -8.53 12.84 -0.39
C ALA A 158 -8.77 14.35 -0.14
N GLU A 159 -9.63 14.99 -0.95
CA GLU A 159 -10.00 16.40 -0.78
C GLU A 159 -10.65 16.67 0.58
N THR A 160 -11.54 15.77 1.04
CA THR A 160 -12.16 15.92 2.36
C THR A 160 -11.14 15.81 3.50
N VAL A 161 -10.24 14.84 3.43
CA VAL A 161 -9.18 14.65 4.43
C VAL A 161 -8.22 15.85 4.43
N GLU A 162 -7.84 16.35 3.26
CA GLU A 162 -7.01 17.56 3.16
C GLU A 162 -7.71 18.78 3.77
N ARG A 163 -9.00 18.98 3.47
CA ARG A 163 -9.76 20.10 4.01
C ARG A 163 -9.89 20.02 5.53
N GLU A 164 -10.16 18.83 6.06
CA GLU A 164 -10.21 18.61 7.51
C GLU A 164 -8.86 18.81 8.19
N ALA A 165 -7.78 18.31 7.59
CA ALA A 165 -6.42 18.48 8.10
C ALA A 165 -6.03 19.96 8.13
N ARG A 166 -6.31 20.71 7.06
CA ARG A 166 -6.05 22.15 6.99
C ARG A 166 -6.88 22.92 8.02
N ALA A 167 -8.15 22.56 8.21
CA ALA A 167 -9.00 23.20 9.22
C ALA A 167 -8.49 22.93 10.64
N LYS A 168 -8.06 21.70 10.94
CA LYS A 168 -7.45 21.33 12.23
C LYS A 168 -6.13 22.06 12.47
N ALA A 169 -5.28 22.19 11.45
CA ALA A 169 -4.03 22.93 11.53
C ALA A 169 -4.28 24.41 11.84
N ALA A 170 -5.18 25.06 11.11
CA ALA A 170 -5.54 26.47 11.34
C ALA A 170 -6.13 26.70 12.74
N ALA A 171 -6.97 25.79 13.23
CA ALA A 171 -7.50 25.86 14.59
C ALA A 171 -6.41 25.72 15.65
N LEU A 172 -5.45 24.80 15.45
CA LEU A 172 -4.32 24.61 16.36
C LEU A 172 -3.40 25.84 16.39
N GLU A 173 -3.14 26.45 15.22
CA GLU A 173 -2.37 27.69 15.11
C GLU A 173 -3.07 28.83 15.86
N GLN A 174 -4.37 29.03 15.65
CA GLN A 174 -5.14 30.05 16.35
C GLN A 174 -5.16 29.82 17.88
N ASP A 175 -5.28 28.57 18.31
CA ASP A 175 -5.23 28.20 19.73
C ASP A 175 -3.85 28.46 20.33
N ALA A 176 -2.78 28.16 19.59
CA ALA A 176 -1.41 28.45 20.01
C ALA A 176 -1.16 29.96 20.13
N GLU A 177 -1.61 30.75 19.16
CA GLU A 177 -1.52 32.22 19.19
C GLU A 177 -2.29 32.81 20.38
N ARG A 178 -3.51 32.33 20.65
CA ARG A 178 -4.32 32.79 21.78
C ARG A 178 -3.62 32.51 23.11
N ARG A 179 -3.16 31.27 23.31
CA ARG A 179 -2.42 30.88 24.53
C ARG A 179 -1.13 31.66 24.66
N HIS A 180 -0.42 31.89 23.56
CA HIS A 180 0.79 32.71 23.57
C HIS A 180 0.48 34.15 24.02
N GLY A 181 -0.57 34.76 23.46
CA GLY A 181 -1.03 36.10 23.87
C GLY A 181 -1.41 36.17 25.35
N GLU A 182 -2.15 35.18 25.86
CA GLU A 182 -2.51 35.08 27.28
C GLU A 182 -1.28 34.96 28.17
N VAL A 183 -0.36 34.03 27.86
CA VAL A 183 0.86 33.83 28.65
C VAL A 183 1.74 35.08 28.63
N MET A 184 1.94 35.69 27.46
CA MET A 184 2.72 36.93 27.35
C MET A 184 2.07 38.07 28.11
N GLY A 185 0.74 38.23 28.01
CA GLY A 185 0.02 39.23 28.80
C GLY A 185 0.23 39.05 30.30
N THR A 186 0.12 37.83 30.82
CA THR A 186 0.37 37.57 32.26
C THR A 186 1.83 37.80 32.67
N LEU A 187 2.79 37.52 31.77
CA LEU A 187 4.21 37.79 32.01
C LEU A 187 4.50 39.30 32.04
N GLU A 188 3.89 40.06 31.13
CA GLU A 188 3.99 41.53 31.10
C GLU A 188 3.38 42.16 32.35
N GLU A 189 2.22 41.70 32.79
CA GLU A 189 1.60 42.15 34.05
C GLU A 189 2.51 41.88 35.26
N LYS A 190 3.06 40.66 35.36
CA LYS A 190 4.01 40.30 36.44
C LYS A 190 5.27 41.15 36.38
N ARG A 191 5.84 41.36 35.19
CA ARG A 191 7.00 42.23 34.99
C ARG A 191 6.70 43.64 35.47
N ASN A 192 5.58 44.23 35.02
CA ASN A 192 5.18 45.58 35.41
C ASN A 192 4.94 45.71 36.91
N SER A 193 4.36 44.68 37.55
CA SER A 193 4.20 44.61 39.01
C SER A 193 5.55 44.60 39.74
N LEU A 194 6.50 43.76 39.29
CA LEU A 194 7.84 43.69 39.85
C LEU A 194 8.61 45.00 39.65
N ASP A 195 8.51 45.63 38.49
CA ASP A 195 9.13 46.92 38.19
C ASP A 195 8.59 48.02 39.13
N ARG A 196 7.28 48.06 39.37
CA ARG A 196 6.70 48.98 40.38
C ARG A 196 7.22 48.70 41.78
N LYS A 197 7.31 47.42 42.17
CA LYS A 197 7.85 47.04 43.49
C LYS A 197 9.31 47.45 43.66
N ILE A 198 10.11 47.32 42.62
CA ILE A 198 11.51 47.77 42.60
C ILE A 198 11.58 49.28 42.84
N GLU A 199 10.75 50.08 42.18
CA GLU A 199 10.74 51.54 42.37
C GLU A 199 10.24 51.96 43.76
N GLU A 200 9.24 51.26 44.31
CA GLU A 200 8.81 51.44 45.70
C GLU A 200 9.95 51.15 46.68
N LEU A 201 10.64 50.01 46.52
CA LEU A 201 11.76 49.64 47.40
C LEU A 201 12.92 50.60 47.30
N ARG A 202 13.25 51.09 46.10
CA ARG A 202 14.27 52.13 45.89
C ARG A 202 13.92 53.44 46.59
N THR A 203 12.64 53.83 46.54
CA THR A 203 12.17 55.04 47.23
C THR A 203 12.21 54.86 48.75
N PHE A 204 11.73 53.71 49.24
CA PHE A 204 11.80 53.35 50.65
C PHE A 204 13.23 53.34 51.17
N GLU A 205 14.18 52.76 50.41
CA GLU A 205 15.60 52.76 50.77
C GLU A 205 16.16 54.18 50.89
N ARG A 206 15.88 55.06 49.91
CA ARG A 206 16.32 56.47 49.94
C ARG A 206 15.78 57.20 51.16
N GLU A 207 14.48 57.05 51.45
CA GLU A 207 13.85 57.66 52.61
C GLU A 207 14.41 57.10 53.92
N TYR A 208 14.57 55.78 54.02
CA TYR A 208 15.11 55.13 55.21
C TYR A 208 16.54 55.58 55.50
N ARG A 209 17.41 55.63 54.48
CA ARG A 209 18.78 56.15 54.62
C ARG A 209 18.78 57.61 55.08
N THR A 210 17.89 58.44 54.53
CA THR A 210 17.76 59.86 54.92
C THR A 210 17.30 59.98 56.38
N ARG A 211 16.27 59.25 56.79
CA ARG A 211 15.76 59.26 58.17
C ARG A 211 16.81 58.74 59.16
N LEU A 212 17.51 57.65 58.83
CA LEU A 212 18.58 57.10 59.65
C LEU A 212 19.74 58.10 59.81
N ARG A 213 20.14 58.76 58.73
CA ARG A 213 21.15 59.81 58.78
C ARG A 213 20.73 60.96 59.70
N SER A 214 19.52 61.49 59.54
CA SER A 214 19.00 62.55 60.40
C SER A 214 18.91 62.13 61.87
N TYR A 215 18.50 60.89 62.14
CA TYR A 215 18.42 60.34 63.50
C TYR A 215 19.81 60.25 64.17
N LEU A 216 20.81 59.73 63.44
CA LEU A 216 22.19 59.65 63.92
C LEU A 216 22.81 61.03 64.12
N GLU A 217 22.60 61.97 63.19
CA GLU A 217 23.06 63.36 63.33
C GLU A 217 22.41 64.06 64.53
N SER A 218 21.12 63.82 64.80
CA SER A 218 20.45 64.32 66.00
C SER A 218 21.08 63.74 67.28
N HIS A 219 21.31 62.43 67.33
CA HIS A 219 21.94 61.79 68.50
C HIS A 219 23.36 62.28 68.75
N LEU A 220 24.15 62.50 67.68
CA LEU A 220 25.48 63.09 67.81
C LEU A 220 25.41 64.52 68.36
N ARG A 221 24.50 65.36 67.88
CA ARG A 221 24.30 66.71 68.44
C ARG A 221 23.89 66.66 69.91
N ASP A 222 22.98 65.78 70.30
CA ASP A 222 22.57 65.63 71.71
C ASP A 222 23.75 65.21 72.59
N LEU A 223 24.64 64.34 72.10
CA LEU A 223 25.87 63.95 72.79
C LEU A 223 26.88 65.10 72.88
N ASP A 224 27.11 65.85 71.80
CA ASP A 224 28.00 67.03 71.81
C ASP A 224 27.48 68.12 72.78
N THR A 225 26.15 68.29 72.85
CA THR A 225 25.51 69.24 73.76
C THR A 225 25.66 68.78 75.22
N ARG A 226 25.55 67.48 75.49
CA ARG A 226 25.76 66.90 76.83
C ARG A 226 27.23 66.83 77.22
N GLY A 227 28.14 66.60 76.28
CA GLY A 227 29.59 66.66 76.48
C GLY A 227 30.09 68.09 76.69
N SER A 228 29.45 69.07 76.04
CA SER A 228 29.68 70.49 76.32
C SER A 228 29.10 70.95 77.67
N ALA A 229 28.27 70.11 78.32
CA ALA A 229 27.78 70.32 79.68
C ALA A 229 28.64 69.59 80.73
N GLU A 230 29.93 69.36 80.44
CA GLU A 230 30.92 69.08 81.49
C GLU A 230 31.14 70.37 82.31
N PRO A 231 30.90 70.38 83.63
CA PRO A 231 31.12 71.58 84.42
C PRO A 231 32.61 71.88 84.47
N ALA A 232 33.00 73.02 83.91
CA ALA A 232 34.36 73.54 84.01
C ALA A 232 34.77 73.68 85.48
N GLY A 233 35.69 72.79 85.91
CA GLY A 233 36.62 72.95 87.03
C GLY A 233 36.10 73.60 88.31
N ALA A 234 35.69 72.77 89.27
CA ALA A 234 35.81 73.11 90.69
C ALA A 234 37.30 73.21 91.06
N GLY A 235 37.89 74.38 90.88
CA GLY A 235 39.30 74.64 91.17
C GLY A 235 39.56 76.09 91.55
N ARG A 236 39.46 76.39 92.86
CA ARG A 236 40.35 77.27 93.65
C ARG A 236 39.81 77.41 95.08
N GLN A 237 40.48 76.77 96.04
CA GLN A 237 41.48 77.38 96.93
C GLN A 237 40.86 77.96 98.22
N ASN A 238 40.83 77.09 99.23
CA ASN A 238 41.47 77.24 100.54
C ASN A 238 41.64 78.66 101.15
N GLN A 239 41.16 78.79 102.41
CA GLN A 239 41.49 79.73 103.53
C GLN A 239 40.17 80.23 104.14
N HIS A 240 39.85 80.19 105.44
CA HIS A 240 40.62 80.12 106.69
C HIS A 240 39.64 79.73 107.83
N ALA A 241 40.07 78.91 108.81
CA ALA A 241 39.53 78.88 110.19
C ALA A 241 40.25 79.98 111.03
N PRO A 242 39.99 80.27 112.34
CA PRO A 242 39.09 79.70 113.37
C PRO A 242 38.16 80.82 113.96
N ALA A 243 37.37 80.72 115.04
CA ALA A 243 37.35 79.93 116.28
C ALA A 243 35.91 79.82 116.83
#